data_AF-A0A6M3JEA3-F1
#
_entry.id   AF-A0A6M3JEA3-F1
#
_cell.length_a   1.000
_cell.length_b   1.000
_cell.length_c   1.000
_cell.angle_alpha   90.00
_cell.angle_beta   90.00
_cell.angle_gamma   90.00
#
_symmetry.space_group_name_H-M   'P 1'
#
loop_
_entity.id
_entity.type
_entity.pdbx_description
1 polymer ?
#
loop_
_entity_poly.entity_id
_entity_poly.type
_entity_poly.pdbx_seq_one_letter_code
_entity_poly.pdbx_strand_id
1 'polypeptide(L)'
;MSEKPILFSGEMVRAIRQGKKTQTRRVIKLDDHDMWELQDLSRDPLLMDGEGGTFTKEGWVATFEHLELGETYHNARSPFGGPGDALWVRETWGVGAWLNNTKPSEILERTKGMFPWVYYREDEWACDAGRLWRPSIHMPRWASRLQLEVVDVRVRKGGGISWEWMVDFEVSE
;
A
#
# COMPACT_ATOMS: atom_id res chain seq x y z
N MET A 1 2.13 11.00 -10.97
CA MET A 1 2.71 9.94 -10.12
C MET A 1 2.37 10.27 -8.67
N SER A 2 1.51 9.45 -8.06
CA SER A 2 1.19 9.52 -6.64
C SER A 2 2.08 8.54 -5.86
N GLU A 3 2.38 8.88 -4.60
CA GLU A 3 3.16 8.01 -3.72
C GLU A 3 2.32 7.57 -2.51
N LYS A 4 2.22 6.25 -2.27
CA LYS A 4 1.35 5.68 -1.22
C LYS A 4 2.08 4.67 -0.31
N PRO A 5 1.76 4.62 0.99
CA PRO A 5 2.31 3.61 1.89
C PRO A 5 1.75 2.21 1.63
N ILE A 6 2.60 1.19 1.74
CA ILE A 6 2.16 -0.21 1.81
C ILE A 6 2.85 -0.94 2.97
N LEU A 7 2.09 -1.71 3.74
CA LEU A 7 2.61 -2.48 4.87
C LEU A 7 3.06 -3.87 4.41
N PHE A 8 4.30 -4.24 4.68
CA PHE A 8 4.80 -5.59 4.46
C PHE A 8 5.44 -6.17 5.73
N SER A 9 5.30 -7.48 5.90
CA SER A 9 6.04 -8.25 6.90
C SER A 9 7.49 -8.35 6.47
N GLY A 10 8.34 -8.69 7.44
CA GLY A 10 9.76 -8.84 7.19
C GLY A 10 10.12 -9.87 6.12
N GLU A 11 9.47 -11.03 6.15
CA GLU A 11 9.63 -12.06 5.12
C GLU A 11 9.23 -11.58 3.72
N MET A 12 8.14 -10.79 3.63
CA MET A 12 7.71 -10.22 2.36
C MET A 12 8.73 -9.19 1.84
N VAL A 13 9.32 -8.36 2.71
CA VAL A 13 10.39 -7.44 2.32
C VAL A 13 11.61 -8.20 1.79
N ARG A 14 12.04 -9.26 2.47
CA ARG A 14 13.14 -10.12 1.99
C ARG A 14 12.82 -10.75 0.64
N ALA A 15 11.59 -11.24 0.45
CA ALA A 15 11.14 -11.80 -0.82
C ALA A 15 11.13 -10.76 -1.94
N ILE A 16 10.69 -9.52 -1.66
CA ILE A 16 10.72 -8.41 -2.63
C ILE A 16 12.15 -8.10 -3.05
N ARG A 17 13.08 -7.95 -2.08
CA ARG A 17 14.50 -7.69 -2.36
C ARG A 17 15.17 -8.81 -3.18
N GLN A 18 14.68 -10.04 -3.06
CA GLN A 18 15.14 -11.20 -3.83
C GLN A 18 14.41 -11.36 -5.17
N GLY A 19 13.48 -10.46 -5.52
CA GLY A 19 12.64 -10.58 -6.73
C GLY A 19 11.63 -11.73 -6.69
N LYS A 20 11.44 -12.37 -5.52
CA LYS A 20 10.51 -13.51 -5.35
C LYS A 20 9.06 -13.09 -5.12
N LYS A 21 8.85 -11.84 -4.70
CA LYS A 21 7.52 -11.27 -4.49
C LYS A 21 7.37 -10.00 -5.32
N THR A 22 6.51 -10.08 -6.33
CA THR A 22 6.22 -9.01 -7.30
C THR A 22 4.75 -8.58 -7.28
N GLN A 23 3.95 -9.18 -6.39
CA GLN A 23 2.52 -8.98 -6.36
C GLN A 23 1.98 -8.85 -4.93
N THR A 24 0.96 -8.01 -4.78
CA THR A 24 0.11 -7.93 -3.59
C THR A 24 -1.36 -7.96 -3.96
N ARG A 25 -2.22 -8.30 -3.00
CA ARG A 25 -3.67 -8.33 -3.20
C ARG A 25 -4.43 -7.62 -2.11
N ARG A 26 -5.61 -7.07 -2.43
CA ARG A 26 -6.52 -6.45 -1.47
C ARG A 26 -7.97 -6.83 -1.79
N VAL A 27 -8.67 -7.35 -0.79
CA VAL A 27 -10.10 -7.64 -0.87
C VAL A 27 -10.91 -6.36 -1.11
N ILE A 28 -11.81 -6.41 -2.09
CA ILE A 28 -12.84 -5.43 -2.38
C ILE A 28 -14.06 -5.80 -1.55
N LYS A 29 -14.51 -4.87 -0.71
CA LYS A 29 -15.70 -5.07 0.11
C LYS A 29 -16.92 -4.69 -0.71
N LEU A 30 -17.68 -5.70 -1.12
CA LEU A 30 -19.01 -5.58 -1.68
C LEU A 30 -19.96 -6.25 -0.69
N ASP A 31 -21.16 -5.70 -0.53
CA ASP A 31 -22.31 -6.43 0.00
C ASP A 31 -22.69 -7.55 -0.97
N ASP A 32 -23.21 -8.69 -0.47
CA ASP A 32 -23.74 -9.78 -1.30
C ASP A 32 -22.91 -10.12 -2.55
N HIS A 33 -21.63 -10.48 -2.35
CA HIS A 33 -20.57 -10.63 -3.36
C HIS A 33 -20.91 -11.44 -4.64
N ASP A 34 -21.90 -12.33 -4.59
CA ASP A 34 -22.33 -13.12 -5.76
C ASP A 34 -23.26 -12.37 -6.71
N MET A 35 -23.82 -11.24 -6.26
CA MET A 35 -24.71 -10.40 -7.03
C MET A 35 -23.99 -9.32 -7.83
N TRP A 36 -22.66 -9.23 -7.70
CA TRP A 36 -21.85 -8.21 -8.36
C TRP A 36 -20.91 -8.80 -9.40
N GLU A 37 -21.02 -8.32 -10.63
CA GLU A 37 -20.14 -8.67 -11.74
C GLU A 37 -19.26 -7.49 -12.14
N LEU A 38 -17.97 -7.75 -12.42
CA LEU A 38 -17.04 -6.72 -12.86
C LEU A 38 -17.38 -6.31 -14.30
N GLN A 39 -17.77 -5.05 -14.48
CA GLN A 39 -18.18 -4.51 -15.76
C GLN A 39 -17.06 -3.72 -16.45
N ASP A 40 -16.32 -2.92 -15.68
CA ASP A 40 -15.21 -2.12 -16.21
C ASP A 40 -14.06 -2.03 -15.21
N LEU A 41 -12.85 -1.87 -15.76
CA LEU A 41 -11.64 -1.54 -15.02
C LEU A 41 -10.88 -0.46 -15.79
N SER A 42 -10.99 0.76 -15.34
CA SER A 42 -10.43 1.91 -16.04
C SER A 42 -9.81 2.92 -15.08
N ARG A 43 -8.98 3.80 -15.67
CA ARG A 43 -8.48 4.99 -14.98
C ARG A 43 -9.52 6.08 -15.15
N ASP A 44 -10.25 6.39 -14.09
CA ASP A 44 -11.28 7.41 -14.11
C ASP A 44 -10.69 8.77 -13.68
N PRO A 45 -10.72 9.79 -14.55
CA PRO A 45 -10.24 11.13 -14.22
C PRO A 45 -11.19 11.94 -13.32
N LEU A 46 -12.45 11.53 -13.13
CA LEU A 46 -13.52 12.33 -12.53
C LEU A 46 -14.44 11.54 -11.60
N LEU A 47 -13.90 10.63 -10.79
CA LEU A 47 -14.70 9.91 -9.79
C LEU A 47 -15.44 10.88 -8.87
N MET A 48 -16.77 10.87 -8.96
CA MET A 48 -17.64 11.39 -7.92
C MET A 48 -17.57 10.44 -6.73
N ASP A 49 -17.22 10.97 -5.55
CA ASP A 49 -17.61 10.35 -4.31
C ASP A 49 -19.13 10.45 -4.17
N GLY A 50 -19.78 9.33 -3.84
CA GLY A 50 -21.20 9.31 -3.53
C GLY A 50 -21.50 10.28 -2.39
N GLU A 51 -22.51 11.11 -2.61
CA GLU A 51 -22.99 12.22 -1.76
C GLU A 51 -22.07 13.44 -1.66
N GLY A 52 -22.12 14.30 -2.69
CA GLY A 52 -21.63 15.68 -2.56
C GLY A 52 -20.38 16.02 -3.36
N GLY A 53 -20.27 15.54 -4.60
CA GLY A 53 -19.63 16.27 -5.70
C GLY A 53 -18.21 16.74 -5.47
N THR A 54 -17.37 15.95 -4.81
CA THR A 54 -15.93 16.24 -4.72
C THR A 54 -15.18 15.32 -5.68
N PHE A 55 -14.73 15.88 -6.81
CA PHE A 55 -13.83 15.19 -7.73
C PHE A 55 -12.54 14.83 -6.98
N THR A 56 -12.40 13.57 -6.61
CA THR A 56 -11.19 13.10 -5.95
C THR A 56 -10.19 12.68 -7.02
N LYS A 57 -8.93 13.09 -6.84
CA LYS A 57 -7.78 12.87 -7.75
C LYS A 57 -7.83 11.51 -8.46
N GLU A 58 -7.44 11.54 -9.73
CA GLU A 58 -7.19 10.42 -10.66
C GLU A 58 -6.84 9.10 -9.95
N GLY A 59 -7.52 8.02 -10.33
CA GLY A 59 -7.26 6.69 -9.78
C GLY A 59 -7.86 5.57 -10.61
N TRP A 60 -7.40 4.34 -10.36
CA TRP A 60 -7.95 3.15 -10.98
C TRP A 60 -9.20 2.68 -10.24
N VAL A 61 -10.21 2.30 -11.01
CA VAL A 61 -11.54 1.98 -10.52
C VAL A 61 -12.02 0.70 -11.17
N ALA A 62 -12.55 -0.18 -10.33
CA ALA A 62 -13.31 -1.32 -10.77
C ALA A 62 -14.79 -1.00 -10.56
N THR A 63 -15.52 -1.01 -11.66
CA THR A 63 -16.96 -0.77 -11.69
C THR A 63 -17.66 -2.11 -11.72
N PHE A 64 -18.53 -2.33 -10.74
CA PHE A 64 -19.34 -3.54 -10.64
C PHE A 64 -20.79 -3.20 -10.93
N GLU A 65 -21.47 -4.08 -11.64
CA GLU A 65 -22.91 -4.01 -11.91
C GLU A 65 -23.63 -5.04 -11.04
N HIS A 66 -24.75 -4.65 -10.42
CA HIS A 66 -25.57 -5.55 -9.63
C HIS A 66 -26.52 -6.37 -10.53
N LEU A 67 -26.33 -7.69 -10.57
CA LEU A 67 -26.99 -8.61 -11.49
C LEU A 67 -28.53 -8.59 -11.42
N GLU A 68 -29.12 -8.34 -10.25
CA GLU A 68 -30.59 -8.29 -10.08
C GLU A 68 -31.20 -6.88 -10.09
N LEU A 69 -30.41 -5.86 -9.74
CA LEU A 69 -30.92 -4.49 -9.54
C LEU A 69 -30.59 -3.59 -10.74
N GLY A 70 -29.90 -4.13 -11.76
CA GLY A 70 -29.60 -3.45 -13.01
C GLY A 70 -28.70 -2.25 -12.81
N GLU A 71 -29.22 -1.05 -13.10
CA GLU A 71 -28.54 0.27 -13.11
C GLU A 71 -27.86 0.70 -11.78
N THR A 72 -27.76 -0.20 -10.81
CA THR A 72 -26.98 -0.05 -9.59
C THR A 72 -25.52 -0.45 -9.82
N TYR A 73 -24.63 0.52 -9.70
CA TYR A 73 -23.19 0.32 -9.83
C TYR A 73 -22.46 0.50 -8.50
N HIS A 74 -21.42 -0.32 -8.27
CA HIS A 74 -20.47 -0.12 -7.19
C HIS A 74 -19.10 0.22 -7.76
N ASN A 75 -18.58 1.40 -7.40
CA ASN A 75 -17.25 1.84 -7.82
C ASN A 75 -16.24 1.58 -6.70
N ALA A 76 -15.43 0.54 -6.86
CA ALA A 76 -14.32 0.28 -5.95
C ALA A 76 -13.07 0.98 -6.48
N ARG A 77 -12.41 1.81 -5.66
CA ARG A 77 -11.12 2.42 -6.01
C ARG A 77 -9.97 1.51 -5.63
N SER A 78 -8.94 1.44 -6.48
CA SER A 78 -7.67 0.81 -6.12
C SER A 78 -7.02 1.52 -4.92
N PRO A 79 -6.71 0.81 -3.83
CA PRO A 79 -6.07 1.39 -2.66
C PRO A 79 -4.62 1.82 -2.94
N PHE A 80 -3.98 1.20 -3.93
CA PHE A 80 -2.56 1.36 -4.23
C PHE A 80 -2.29 2.24 -5.46
N GLY A 81 -3.33 2.82 -6.06
CA GLY A 81 -3.19 3.59 -7.30
C GLY A 81 -3.12 2.69 -8.53
N GLY A 82 -2.41 3.14 -9.54
CA GLY A 82 -2.32 2.55 -10.87
C GLY A 82 -0.92 2.35 -11.41
N PRO A 83 -0.77 1.78 -12.62
CA PRO A 83 0.49 1.75 -13.33
C PRO A 83 1.14 3.15 -13.40
N GLY A 84 2.42 3.23 -13.04
CA GLY A 84 3.20 4.47 -12.94
C GLY A 84 3.01 5.26 -11.65
N ASP A 85 2.26 4.75 -10.67
CA ASP A 85 2.30 5.23 -9.29
C ASP A 85 3.39 4.52 -8.48
N ALA A 86 3.83 5.16 -7.39
CA ALA A 86 4.86 4.64 -6.50
C ALA A 86 4.27 4.18 -5.15
N LEU A 87 4.78 3.07 -4.64
CA LEU A 87 4.52 2.57 -3.30
C LEU A 87 5.80 2.61 -2.47
N TRP A 88 5.72 3.10 -1.25
CA TRP A 88 6.83 3.02 -0.30
C TRP A 88 6.51 2.00 0.79
N VAL A 89 7.48 1.14 1.07
CA VAL A 89 7.28 0.00 1.96
C VAL A 89 7.44 0.40 3.42
N ARG A 90 6.45 -0.01 4.22
CA ARG A 90 6.46 0.09 5.66
C ARG A 90 6.75 -1.28 6.26
N GLU A 91 7.85 -1.38 6.97
CA GLU A 91 8.32 -2.58 7.65
C GLU A 91 8.70 -2.27 9.11
N THR A 92 9.01 -3.31 9.89
CA THR A 92 9.44 -3.12 11.28
C THR A 92 10.82 -2.48 11.29
N TRP A 93 10.93 -1.32 11.94
CA TRP A 93 12.08 -0.44 11.84
C TRP A 93 12.54 0.03 13.22
N GLY A 94 13.73 0.60 13.29
CA GLY A 94 14.30 1.15 14.51
C GLY A 94 15.34 2.22 14.19
N VAL A 95 15.72 2.97 15.22
CA VAL A 95 16.78 3.97 15.17
C VAL A 95 17.74 3.73 16.34
N GLY A 96 18.81 4.51 16.43
CA GLY A 96 19.72 4.43 17.58
C GLY A 96 19.00 4.56 18.92
N ALA A 97 19.45 3.81 19.93
CA ALA A 97 18.77 3.69 21.23
C ALA A 97 18.51 5.03 21.94
N TRP A 98 19.36 6.04 21.69
CA TRP A 98 19.20 7.40 22.22
C TRP A 98 17.91 8.12 21.74
N LEU A 99 17.26 7.59 20.69
CA LEU A 99 15.98 8.05 20.14
C LEU A 99 14.78 7.17 20.53
N ASN A 100 14.94 6.16 21.40
CA ASN A 100 13.85 5.24 21.76
C ASN A 100 12.59 5.96 22.27
N ASN A 101 12.78 7.02 23.06
CA ASN A 101 11.67 7.80 23.66
C ASN A 101 11.21 8.99 22.78
N THR A 102 11.62 9.05 21.52
CA THR A 102 11.19 10.10 20.58
C THR A 102 10.09 9.60 19.66
N LYS A 103 9.05 10.40 19.41
CA LYS A 103 8.00 10.01 18.46
C LYS A 103 8.57 10.00 17.03
N PRO A 104 8.13 9.09 16.14
CA PRO A 104 8.64 9.03 14.77
C PRO A 104 8.64 10.36 14.01
N SER A 105 7.63 11.20 14.26
CA SER A 105 7.48 12.53 13.66
C SER A 105 8.50 13.56 14.16
N GLU A 106 9.01 13.40 15.38
CA GLU A 106 9.94 14.33 16.03
C GLU A 106 11.42 13.93 15.83
N ILE A 107 11.68 12.74 15.27
CA ILE A 107 13.03 12.20 15.13
C ILE A 107 13.92 13.13 14.29
N LEU A 108 13.45 13.56 13.12
CA LEU A 108 14.25 14.43 12.24
C LEU A 108 14.51 15.80 12.86
N GLU A 109 13.56 16.35 13.62
CA GLU A 109 13.78 17.59 14.38
C GLU A 109 14.85 17.39 15.45
N ARG A 110 14.76 16.29 16.22
CA ARG A 110 15.71 15.95 17.28
C ARG A 110 17.12 15.66 16.75
N THR A 111 17.24 15.17 15.51
CA THR A 111 18.53 14.97 14.82
C THR A 111 18.98 16.20 14.03
N LYS A 112 18.29 17.35 14.17
CA LYS A 112 18.58 18.60 13.44
C LYS A 112 18.57 18.43 11.91
N GLY A 113 17.65 17.62 11.40
CA GLY A 113 17.50 17.29 9.99
C GLY A 113 18.50 16.25 9.48
N MET A 114 19.45 15.80 10.30
CA MET A 114 20.37 14.73 9.92
C MET A 114 19.62 13.40 9.93
N PHE A 115 19.62 12.66 8.81
CA PHE A 115 19.00 11.34 8.77
C PHE A 115 19.70 10.40 9.74
N PRO A 116 19.02 9.90 10.78
CA PRO A 116 19.63 8.91 11.66
C PRO A 116 19.80 7.60 10.91
N TRP A 117 20.74 6.78 11.34
CA TRP A 117 20.81 5.39 10.89
C TRP A 117 19.49 4.68 11.21
N VAL A 118 18.83 4.20 10.15
CA VAL A 118 17.63 3.38 10.24
C VAL A 118 18.04 1.93 10.17
N TYR A 119 17.50 1.14 11.09
CA TYR A 119 17.71 -0.28 11.17
C TYR A 119 16.41 -0.99 10.89
N TYR A 120 16.48 -2.14 10.23
CA TYR A 120 15.32 -2.95 9.89
C TYR A 120 15.45 -4.30 10.58
N ARG A 121 14.34 -4.81 11.11
CA ARG A 121 14.36 -6.02 11.97
C ARG A 121 14.91 -7.26 11.26
N GLU A 122 14.74 -7.32 9.95
CA GLU A 122 15.12 -8.49 9.15
C GLU A 122 16.52 -8.40 8.55
N ASP A 123 17.27 -7.34 8.84
CA ASP A 123 18.63 -7.24 8.35
C ASP A 123 19.55 -8.16 9.13
N GLU A 124 20.56 -8.72 8.45
CA GLU A 124 21.54 -9.62 9.07
C GLU A 124 22.30 -8.94 10.23
N TRP A 125 22.41 -7.61 10.20
CA TRP A 125 23.02 -6.80 11.26
C TRP A 125 22.02 -6.18 12.24
N ALA A 126 20.78 -6.69 12.28
CA ALA A 126 19.77 -6.25 13.23
C ALA A 126 20.13 -6.69 14.67
N CYS A 127 21.08 -6.01 15.29
CA CYS A 127 21.45 -6.25 16.69
C CYS A 127 20.53 -5.51 17.67
N ASP A 128 20.09 -6.16 18.75
CA ASP A 128 19.30 -5.52 19.81
C ASP A 128 20.16 -4.63 20.74
N ALA A 129 20.96 -3.72 20.17
CA ALA A 129 21.85 -2.79 20.86
C ALA A 129 21.09 -1.72 21.67
N GLY A 130 20.22 -2.16 22.58
CA GLY A 130 19.28 -1.34 23.35
C GLY A 130 18.21 -0.66 22.51
N ARG A 131 18.03 -1.03 21.23
CA ARG A 131 17.13 -0.34 20.29
C ARG A 131 15.68 -0.77 20.52
N LEU A 132 14.77 0.21 20.54
CA LEU A 132 13.34 -0.05 20.52
C LEU A 132 12.88 -0.28 19.08
N TRP A 133 12.42 -1.50 18.79
CA TRP A 133 11.78 -1.81 17.52
C TRP A 133 10.37 -1.22 17.44
N ARG A 134 10.09 -0.58 16.31
CA ARG A 134 8.84 0.12 16.03
C ARG A 134 8.04 -0.65 14.97
N PRO A 135 6.74 -0.92 15.23
CA PRO A 135 5.86 -1.52 14.24
C PRO A 135 5.80 -0.72 12.93
N SER A 136 5.58 -1.42 11.81
CA SER A 136 5.47 -0.83 10.47
C SER A 136 4.40 0.26 10.35
N ILE A 137 3.30 0.14 11.09
CA ILE A 137 2.21 1.13 11.12
C ILE A 137 2.64 2.53 11.62
N HIS A 138 3.79 2.63 12.27
CA HIS A 138 4.37 3.89 12.75
C HIS A 138 5.55 4.38 11.90
N MET A 139 5.90 3.66 10.84
CA MET A 139 7.04 3.99 9.99
C MET A 139 6.77 5.22 9.12
N PRO A 140 7.56 6.30 9.21
CA PRO A 140 7.42 7.48 8.36
C PRO A 140 8.07 7.26 6.98
N ARG A 141 7.69 8.09 6.00
CA ARG A 141 8.21 7.99 4.63
C ARG A 141 9.73 8.07 4.53
N TRP A 142 10.35 8.96 5.31
CA TRP A 142 11.81 9.16 5.31
C TRP A 142 12.58 7.92 5.78
N ALA A 143 11.94 7.03 6.54
CA ALA A 143 12.56 5.80 7.02
C ALA A 143 12.42 4.65 6.02
N SER A 144 11.64 4.80 4.95
CA SER A 144 11.47 3.75 3.94
C SER A 144 12.74 3.57 3.12
N ARG A 145 13.23 2.33 3.01
CA ARG A 145 14.34 1.94 2.13
C ARG A 145 13.92 1.35 0.80
N LEU A 146 12.67 0.94 0.65
CA LEU A 146 12.17 0.35 -0.58
C LEU A 146 11.07 1.23 -1.16
N GLN A 147 11.22 1.47 -2.45
CA GLN A 147 10.23 2.09 -3.31
C GLN A 147 9.89 1.08 -4.40
N LEU A 148 8.60 0.92 -4.65
CA LEU A 148 8.07 -0.01 -5.63
C LEU A 148 7.29 0.80 -6.66
N GLU A 149 7.52 0.55 -7.93
CA GLU A 149 6.69 1.08 -8.99
C GLU A 149 5.54 0.11 -9.23
N VAL A 150 4.31 0.63 -9.27
CA VAL A 150 3.15 -0.15 -9.70
C VAL A 150 3.24 -0.29 -11.22
N VAL A 151 3.27 -1.54 -11.70
CA VAL A 151 3.39 -1.84 -13.14
C VAL A 151 2.07 -2.28 -13.75
N ASP A 152 1.23 -2.97 -12.98
CA ASP A 152 -0.09 -3.41 -13.43
C ASP A 152 -1.08 -3.50 -12.27
N VAL A 153 -2.35 -3.27 -12.58
CA VAL A 153 -3.46 -3.40 -11.64
C VAL A 153 -4.60 -4.13 -12.33
N ARG A 154 -5.09 -5.19 -11.70
CA ARG A 154 -6.21 -5.99 -12.18
C ARG A 154 -7.14 -6.39 -11.05
N VAL A 155 -8.35 -6.80 -11.39
CA VAL A 155 -9.34 -7.31 -10.43
C VAL A 155 -9.67 -8.76 -10.77
N ARG A 156 -9.76 -9.62 -9.75
CA ARG A 156 -10.10 -11.04 -9.90
C ARG A 156 -11.10 -11.49 -8.85
N LYS A 157 -12.00 -12.41 -9.21
CA LYS A 157 -12.87 -13.10 -8.24
C LYS A 157 -12.06 -14.22 -7.58
N GLY A 158 -11.82 -14.12 -6.28
CA GLY A 158 -11.08 -15.08 -5.47
C GLY A 158 -12.00 -16.16 -4.90
N GLY A 159 -11.76 -17.42 -5.25
CA GLY A 159 -12.30 -18.61 -4.56
C GLY A 159 -13.81 -18.70 -4.34
N GLY A 160 -14.61 -17.91 -5.08
CA GLY A 160 -16.08 -17.90 -5.00
C GLY A 160 -16.70 -16.99 -3.95
N ILE A 161 -15.94 -16.18 -3.20
CA ILE A 161 -16.52 -15.43 -2.06
C ILE A 161 -16.14 -13.95 -2.02
N SER A 162 -15.15 -13.49 -2.80
CA SER A 162 -14.81 -12.06 -2.84
C SER A 162 -14.07 -11.64 -4.10
N TRP A 163 -14.17 -10.36 -4.44
CA TRP A 163 -13.33 -9.73 -5.46
C TRP A 163 -12.05 -9.19 -4.82
N GLU A 164 -10.94 -9.32 -5.52
CA GLU A 164 -9.63 -8.89 -5.05
C GLU A 164 -8.96 -7.98 -6.10
N TRP A 165 -8.47 -6.82 -5.66
CA TRP A 165 -7.43 -6.09 -6.36
C TRP A 165 -6.16 -6.93 -6.35
N MET A 166 -5.56 -7.11 -7.51
CA MET A 166 -4.23 -7.66 -7.68
C MET A 166 -3.36 -6.54 -8.23
N VAL A 167 -2.28 -6.22 -7.52
CA VAL A 167 -1.36 -5.14 -7.88
C VAL A 167 0.02 -5.75 -8.05
N ASP A 168 0.53 -5.63 -9.27
CA ASP A 168 1.88 -6.02 -9.61
C ASP A 168 2.79 -4.80 -9.48
N PHE A 169 3.99 -5.05 -8.98
CA PHE A 169 4.96 -4.01 -8.73
C PHE A 169 6.38 -4.52 -8.97
N GLU A 170 7.26 -3.58 -9.26
CA GLU A 170 8.70 -3.81 -9.41
C GLU A 170 9.46 -2.92 -8.43
N VAL A 171 10.69 -3.31 -8.06
CA VAL A 171 11.54 -2.47 -7.22
C VAL A 171 12.04 -1.32 -8.09
N SER A 172 11.75 -0.09 -7.67
CA SER A 172 12.24 1.11 -8.37
C SER A 172 13.76 1.19 -8.21
N GLU A 173 14.49 1.31 -9.32
CA GLU A 173 15.94 1.55 -9.34
C GLU A 173 16.33 2.90 -8.75
#